data_AF-A0A661SSB0-F1
#
_entry.id   AF-A0A661SSB0-F1
#
_cell.length_a   1.000
_cell.length_b   1.000
_cell.length_c   1.000
_cell.angle_alpha   90.00
_cell.angle_beta   90.00
_cell.angle_gamma   90.00
#
_symmetry.space_group_name_H-M   'P 1'
#
loop_
_entity.id
_entity.type
_entity.pdbx_description
1 polymer ?
#
loop_
_entity_poly.entity_id
_entity_poly.type
_entity_poly.pdbx_seq_one_letter_code
_entity_poly.pdbx_strand_id
1 'polypeptide(L)'
;MNQNRKWAVETIVPEEVYTDRQEFTDYFYRAAINAIGRRTMSAVLLGHRRMGKTEIFKRVVNRLFFEQDHKDPDALVPVFYELPDEVLGRRDFALKYAENFLRWYAAFRLRDTDILSTQ
;
A
#
# COMPACT_ATOMS: atom_id res chain seq x y z
N MET A 1 2.78 4.46 -25.77
CA MET A 1 4.14 4.51 -25.17
C MET A 1 4.07 3.92 -23.78
N ASN A 2 4.39 2.63 -23.61
CA ASN A 2 4.46 2.01 -22.28
C ASN A 2 5.77 2.41 -21.61
N GLN A 3 5.75 3.53 -20.90
CA GLN A 3 6.77 3.83 -19.90
C GLN A 3 6.62 2.79 -18.79
N ASN A 4 7.71 2.09 -18.50
CA ASN A 4 7.85 1.08 -17.44
C ASN A 4 7.59 1.75 -16.07
N ARG A 5 6.32 1.98 -15.70
CA ARG A 5 5.97 2.55 -14.39
C ARG A 5 6.30 1.49 -13.35
N LYS A 6 7.40 1.66 -12.61
CA LYS A 6 7.69 0.84 -11.43
C LYS A 6 6.57 1.10 -10.41
N TRP A 7 5.67 0.15 -10.23
CA TRP A 7 4.64 0.18 -9.18
C TRP A 7 5.18 -0.51 -7.93
N ALA A 8 4.81 -0.02 -6.74
CA ALA A 8 5.07 -0.74 -5.49
C ALA A 8 4.06 -1.89 -5.33
N VAL A 9 2.81 -1.67 -5.76
CA VAL A 9 1.80 -2.71 -5.94
C VAL A 9 1.12 -2.55 -7.29
N GLU A 10 1.06 -3.64 -8.06
CA GLU A 10 0.43 -3.62 -9.38
C GLU A 10 -1.09 -3.40 -9.29
N THR A 11 -1.57 -2.42 -10.06
CA THR A 11 -2.99 -2.06 -10.24
C THR A 11 -3.57 -2.75 -11.46
N ILE A 12 -4.78 -3.29 -11.35
CA ILE A 12 -5.41 -4.06 -12.44
C ILE A 12 -6.20 -3.15 -13.39
N VAL A 13 -6.68 -2.01 -12.87
CA VAL A 13 -7.49 -1.08 -13.64
C VAL A 13 -6.59 0.05 -14.16
N PRO A 14 -6.66 0.43 -15.44
CA PRO A 14 -5.95 1.61 -15.95
C PRO A 14 -6.43 2.89 -15.26
N GLU A 15 -5.56 3.89 -15.17
CA GLU A 15 -5.87 5.16 -14.50
C GLU A 15 -6.98 5.93 -15.23
N GLU A 16 -7.02 5.85 -16.55
CA GLU A 16 -7.95 6.53 -17.45
C GLU A 16 -9.41 6.07 -17.25
N VAL A 17 -9.60 4.85 -16.75
CA VAL A 17 -10.91 4.22 -16.55
C VAL A 17 -11.31 4.24 -15.07
N TYR A 18 -10.42 4.68 -14.18
CA TYR A 18 -10.64 4.70 -12.74
C TYR A 18 -11.32 6.00 -12.29
N THR A 19 -12.60 6.15 -12.62
CA THR A 19 -13.43 7.32 -12.27
C THR A 19 -14.25 7.08 -10.99
N ASP A 20 -14.82 8.15 -10.42
CA ASP A 20 -15.78 8.16 -9.29
C ASP A 20 -15.31 7.49 -7.98
N ARG A 21 -14.00 7.28 -7.81
CA ARG A 21 -13.41 6.70 -6.58
C ARG A 21 -12.26 7.52 -6.00
N GLN A 22 -11.99 8.70 -6.57
CA GLN A 22 -10.93 9.59 -6.10
C GLN A 22 -11.15 10.03 -4.65
N GLU A 23 -12.41 10.28 -4.25
CA GLU A 23 -12.75 10.66 -2.88
C GLU A 23 -12.26 9.63 -1.85
N PHE A 24 -12.47 8.33 -2.12
CA PHE A 24 -11.96 7.27 -1.23
C PHE A 24 -10.44 7.23 -1.21
N THR A 25 -9.79 7.31 -2.37
CA THR A 25 -8.33 7.31 -2.46
C THR A 25 -7.74 8.51 -1.70
N ASP A 26 -8.30 9.70 -1.86
CA ASP A 26 -7.87 10.92 -1.18
C ASP A 26 -8.13 10.86 0.32
N TYR A 27 -9.30 10.35 0.73
CA TYR A 27 -9.63 10.14 2.14
C TYR A 27 -8.60 9.25 2.82
N PHE A 28 -8.32 8.06 2.26
CA PHE A 28 -7.37 7.12 2.86
C PHE A 28 -5.93 7.63 2.81
N TYR A 29 -5.54 8.32 1.74
CA TYR A 29 -4.24 8.97 1.65
C TYR A 29 -4.06 10.01 2.77
N ARG A 30 -5.01 10.94 2.92
CA ARG A 30 -4.98 11.96 3.98
C ARG A 30 -5.02 11.35 5.37
N ALA A 31 -5.85 10.32 5.56
CA ALA A 31 -5.94 9.59 6.82
C ALA A 31 -4.57 8.99 7.21
N ALA A 32 -3.87 8.37 6.26
CA ALA A 32 -2.53 7.82 6.46
C ALA A 32 -1.51 8.91 6.81
N ILE A 33 -1.41 10.00 6.03
CA ILE A 33 -0.47 11.10 6.33
C ILE A 33 -0.72 11.69 7.72
N ASN A 34 -1.99 11.89 8.10
CA ASN A 34 -2.36 12.41 9.42
C ASN A 34 -2.05 11.44 10.59
N ALA A 35 -1.83 10.15 10.30
CA ALA A 35 -1.49 9.16 11.30
C ALA A 35 -0.09 9.40 11.92
N ILE A 36 0.83 10.03 11.18
CA ILE A 36 2.17 10.44 11.69
C ILE A 36 2.00 11.30 12.95
N GLY A 37 1.07 12.26 12.92
CA GLY A 37 0.76 13.14 14.04
C GLY A 37 -0.12 12.52 15.13
N ARG A 38 -0.43 11.21 15.05
CA ARG A 38 -1.41 10.51 15.92
C ARG A 38 -2.81 11.11 15.90
N ARG A 39 -3.19 11.76 14.78
CA ARG A 39 -4.49 12.44 14.62
C ARG A 39 -5.54 11.57 13.93
N THR A 40 -5.23 10.32 13.63
CA THR A 40 -6.12 9.42 12.87
C THR A 40 -6.29 8.08 13.60
N MET A 41 -7.51 7.55 13.59
CA MET A 41 -7.82 6.18 14.04
C MET A 41 -7.71 5.16 12.89
N SER A 42 -7.69 3.87 13.22
CA SER A 42 -7.80 2.80 12.24
C SER A 42 -9.08 2.95 11.42
N ALA A 43 -8.96 2.86 10.10
CA ALA A 43 -10.07 2.99 9.16
C ALA A 43 -10.30 1.68 8.40
N VAL A 44 -11.57 1.39 8.07
CA VAL A 44 -11.98 0.19 7.34
C VAL A 44 -12.86 0.57 6.15
N LEU A 45 -12.69 -0.12 5.02
CA LEU A 45 -13.57 0.00 3.86
C LEU A 45 -14.40 -1.27 3.72
N LEU A 46 -15.67 -1.20 4.12
CA LEU A 46 -16.62 -2.31 4.03
C LEU A 46 -17.43 -2.25 2.74
N GLY A 47 -17.86 -3.40 2.24
CA GLY A 47 -18.75 -3.49 1.08
C GLY A 47 -18.71 -4.86 0.42
N HIS A 48 -19.53 -5.06 -0.60
CA HIS A 48 -19.64 -6.33 -1.32
C HIS A 48 -18.36 -6.72 -2.09
N ARG A 49 -18.22 -8.01 -2.42
CA ARG A 49 -17.11 -8.53 -3.22
C ARG A 49 -17.12 -7.88 -4.61
N ARG A 50 -15.94 -7.71 -5.22
CA ARG A 50 -15.74 -7.12 -6.56
C ARG A 50 -16.14 -5.64 -6.72
N MET A 51 -16.26 -4.90 -5.62
CA MET A 51 -16.50 -3.44 -5.63
C MET A 51 -15.25 -2.58 -5.88
N GLY A 52 -14.07 -3.19 -6.08
CA GLY A 52 -12.82 -2.46 -6.31
C GLY A 52 -12.13 -1.92 -5.03
N LYS A 53 -12.52 -2.42 -3.84
CA LYS A 53 -11.90 -1.99 -2.57
C LYS A 53 -10.39 -2.23 -2.52
N THR A 54 -9.94 -3.40 -2.98
CA THR A 54 -8.50 -3.72 -3.06
C THR A 54 -7.76 -2.76 -3.99
N GLU A 55 -8.39 -2.39 -5.11
CA GLU A 55 -7.83 -1.45 -6.08
C GLU A 55 -7.64 -0.05 -5.47
N ILE A 56 -8.59 0.42 -4.63
CA ILE A 56 -8.45 1.66 -3.86
C ILE A 56 -7.18 1.59 -3.00
N PHE A 57 -7.01 0.54 -2.20
CA PHE A 57 -5.85 0.41 -1.31
C PHE A 57 -4.52 0.32 -2.07
N LYS A 58 -4.46 -0.42 -3.18
CA LYS A 58 -3.26 -0.50 -4.03
C LYS A 58 -2.83 0.88 -4.52
N ARG A 59 -3.79 1.70 -4.97
CA ARG A 59 -3.52 3.09 -5.41
C ARG A 59 -3.07 3.97 -4.25
N VAL A 60 -3.74 3.91 -3.10
CA VAL A 60 -3.33 4.67 -1.91
C VAL A 60 -1.90 4.32 -1.51
N VAL A 61 -1.54 3.04 -1.48
CA VAL A 61 -0.19 2.59 -1.17
C VAL A 61 0.82 3.10 -2.19
N ASN A 62 0.54 3.00 -3.49
CA ASN A 62 1.44 3.56 -4.51
C ASN A 62 1.63 5.07 -4.33
N ARG A 63 0.56 5.82 -4.06
CA ARG A 63 0.65 7.26 -3.79
C ARG A 63 1.51 7.54 -2.56
N LEU A 64 1.26 6.87 -1.44
CA LEU A 64 2.09 7.00 -0.24
C LEU A 64 3.55 6.63 -0.54
N PHE A 65 3.80 5.59 -1.33
CA PHE A 65 5.14 5.15 -1.64
C PHE A 65 5.90 6.16 -2.50
N PHE A 66 5.23 6.76 -3.50
CA PHE A 66 5.89 7.60 -4.52
C PHE A 66 5.77 9.12 -4.29
N GLU A 67 4.71 9.61 -3.67
CA GLU A 67 4.48 11.06 -3.49
C GLU A 67 5.25 11.63 -2.28
N GLN A 68 5.62 10.78 -1.31
CA GLN A 68 6.40 11.19 -0.14
C GLN A 68 7.91 11.26 -0.43
N ASP A 69 8.62 12.13 0.29
CA ASP A 69 10.08 12.11 0.35
C ASP A 69 10.54 10.91 1.20
N HIS A 70 11.13 9.92 0.54
CA HIS A 70 11.59 8.70 1.21
C HIS A 70 12.78 8.92 2.17
N LYS A 71 13.51 10.03 2.01
CA LYS A 71 14.67 10.39 2.83
C LYS A 71 14.30 11.15 4.10
N ASP A 72 13.10 11.71 4.16
CA ASP A 72 12.60 12.36 5.36
C ASP A 72 12.45 11.33 6.48
N PRO A 73 13.15 11.49 7.63
CA PRO A 73 13.03 10.57 8.75
C PRO A 73 11.60 10.46 9.29
N ASP A 74 10.80 11.52 9.16
CA ASP A 74 9.42 11.59 9.66
C ASP A 74 8.38 11.11 8.62
N ALA A 75 8.81 10.75 7.41
CA ALA A 75 7.91 10.22 6.39
C ALA A 75 7.26 8.90 6.83
N LEU A 76 5.98 8.74 6.47
CA LEU A 76 5.25 7.52 6.71
C LEU A 76 5.72 6.43 5.75
N VAL A 77 6.15 5.31 6.31
CA VAL A 77 6.48 4.11 5.53
C VAL A 77 5.18 3.33 5.26
N PRO A 78 4.70 3.26 4.01
CA PRO A 78 3.54 2.43 3.69
C PRO A 78 3.92 0.95 3.75
N VAL A 79 3.04 0.12 4.32
CA VAL A 79 3.18 -1.34 4.32
C VAL A 79 1.89 -1.94 3.80
N PHE A 80 1.99 -2.69 2.70
CA PHE A 80 0.87 -3.44 2.14
C PHE A 80 1.03 -4.92 2.46
N TYR A 81 -0.04 -5.56 2.90
CA TYR A 81 -0.05 -6.98 3.22
C TYR A 81 -1.39 -7.58 2.81
N GLU A 82 -1.34 -8.60 1.96
CA GLU A 82 -2.50 -9.41 1.62
C GLU A 82 -2.49 -10.66 2.51
N LEU A 83 -3.58 -10.85 3.26
CA LEU A 83 -3.75 -12.07 4.05
C LEU A 83 -3.95 -13.24 3.08
N PRO A 84 -3.16 -14.32 3.21
CA PRO A 84 -3.34 -15.49 2.37
C PRO A 84 -4.66 -16.19 2.68
N ASP A 85 -5.21 -16.88 1.67
CA ASP A 85 -6.42 -17.69 1.81
C ASP A 85 -6.19 -18.93 2.69
N GLU A 86 -4.94 -19.38 2.81
CA GLU A 86 -4.55 -20.51 3.65
C GLU A 86 -4.47 -20.13 5.12
N VAL A 87 -4.91 -21.04 6.00
CA VAL A 87 -4.77 -20.87 7.44
C VAL A 87 -3.30 -21.02 7.83
N LEU A 88 -2.63 -19.90 8.07
CA LEU A 88 -1.26 -19.91 8.58
C LEU A 88 -1.23 -20.24 10.06
N GLY A 89 -0.26 -21.05 10.47
CA GLY A 89 0.12 -21.16 11.87
C GLY A 89 0.59 -19.80 12.41
N ARG A 90 0.40 -19.55 13.71
CA ARG A 90 0.78 -18.26 14.33
C ARG A 90 2.24 -17.87 14.06
N ARG A 91 3.16 -18.84 14.09
CA ARG A 91 4.59 -18.63 13.81
C ARG A 91 4.83 -18.25 12.36
N ASP A 92 4.19 -18.95 11.43
CA ASP A 92 4.35 -18.72 9.99
C ASP A 92 3.78 -17.35 9.60
N PHE A 93 2.63 -16.98 10.17
CA PHE A 93 2.07 -15.64 10.02
C PHE A 93 3.04 -14.58 10.53
N ALA A 94 3.54 -14.72 11.76
CA ALA A 94 4.44 -13.74 12.36
C ALA A 94 5.72 -13.56 11.53
N LEU A 95 6.31 -14.66 11.05
CA LEU A 95 7.52 -14.62 10.23
C LEU A 95 7.26 -13.96 8.87
N LYS A 96 6.20 -14.38 8.15
CA LYS A 96 5.83 -13.79 6.85
C LYS A 96 5.47 -12.31 6.97
N TYR A 97 4.73 -11.93 8.00
CA TYR A 97 4.35 -10.53 8.22
C TYR A 97 5.56 -9.67 8.57
N ALA A 98 6.45 -10.14 9.45
CA ALA A 98 7.67 -9.43 9.82
C ALA A 98 8.61 -9.26 8.62
N GLU A 99 8.78 -10.31 7.82
CA GLU A 99 9.55 -10.24 6.58
C GLU A 99 8.97 -9.22 5.60
N ASN A 100 7.65 -9.28 5.35
CA ASN A 100 6.97 -8.30 4.51
C ASN A 100 7.16 -6.87 5.02
N PHE A 101 6.99 -6.64 6.32
CA PHE A 101 7.20 -5.34 6.94
C PHE A 101 8.63 -4.81 6.68
N LEU A 102 9.65 -5.63 6.89
CA LEU A 102 11.05 -5.24 6.65
C LEU A 102 11.33 -4.94 5.18
N ARG A 103 10.79 -5.75 4.26
CA ARG A 103 10.91 -5.51 2.81
C ARG A 103 10.27 -4.18 2.42
N TRP A 104 9.06 -3.89 2.89
CA TRP A 104 8.38 -2.62 2.63
C TRP A 104 9.15 -1.44 3.18
N TYR A 105 9.69 -1.57 4.39
CA TYR A 105 10.51 -0.52 4.99
C TYR A 105 11.76 -0.23 4.17
N ALA A 106 12.52 -1.28 3.82
CA ALA A 106 13.72 -1.15 3.01
C ALA A 106 13.40 -0.59 1.61
N ALA A 107 12.39 -1.14 0.94
CA ALA A 107 11.95 -0.71 -0.38
C ALA A 107 11.58 0.78 -0.40
N PHE A 108 10.82 1.25 0.58
CA PHE A 108 10.46 2.66 0.66
C PHE A 108 11.70 3.54 0.88
N ARG A 109 12.50 3.26 1.92
CA ARG A 109 13.66 4.09 2.28
C ARG A 109 14.74 4.12 1.21
N LEU A 110 14.94 3.02 0.49
CA LEU A 110 15.89 2.91 -0.62
C LEU A 110 15.28 3.33 -1.97
N ARG A 111 13.96 3.55 -2.00
CA ARG A 111 13.18 3.82 -3.20
C ARG A 111 13.34 2.74 -4.28
N ASP A 112 13.43 1.50 -3.84
CA ASP A 112 13.67 0.34 -4.69
C ASP A 112 12.51 -0.66 -4.59
N THR A 113 11.68 -0.69 -5.62
CA THR A 113 10.53 -1.61 -5.71
C THR A 113 10.95 -3.06 -5.92
N ASP A 114 12.19 -3.31 -6.37
CA ASP A 114 12.64 -4.67 -6.71
C ASP A 114 12.79 -5.51 -5.42
N ILE A 115 12.97 -4.87 -4.27
CA ILE A 115 12.95 -5.49 -2.93
C ILE A 115 11.57 -6.09 -2.59
N LEU A 116 10.49 -5.52 -3.14
CA LEU A 116 9.13 -6.01 -2.94
C LEU A 116 8.84 -7.24 -3.80
N SER A 117 9.60 -7.44 -4.89
CA SER A 117 9.46 -8.65 -5.68
C SER A 117 9.91 -9.85 -4.85
N THR A 118 8.98 -10.78 -4.67
CA THR A 118 9.30 -12.09 -4.10
C THR A 118 9.67 -12.95 -5.30
N GLN A 119 10.86 -13.58 -5.25
CA GLN A 119 11.27 -14.58 -6.25
C GLN A 119 10.20 -15.67 -6.40
#